data_AF-A0A9L0T0F7-F1
#
_entry.id   AF-A0A9L0T0F7-F1
#
_cell.length_a   1.000
_cell.length_b   1.000
_cell.length_c   1.000
_cell.angle_alpha   90.00
_cell.angle_beta   90.00
_cell.angle_gamma   90.00
#
_symmetry.space_group_name_H-M   'P 1'
#
loop_
_entity.id
_entity.type
_entity.pdbx_description
1 polymer ?
#
loop_
_entity_poly.entity_id
_entity_poly.type
_entity_poly.pdbx_seq_one_letter_code
_entity_poly.pdbx_strand_id
1 'polypeptide(L)'
;MDAECRVLGNYASLRAIVSALQSPSISRLQKTWGRVARKSSRKLKRFIKDQWVSRRQLVKEATSMLTSLETGPTGAQKGLIPFLGTFLNYLLLLDTNMEDYLEGNEINFEKRSEEFKVTEQIFLLQEAVHLYHIEAEERFGAWFEAMEPLSEDESYSLSCHLEPPQERAGKMRRFFLPKKNRASLSSGLVTRPLTQNPATVADPGPSNSSSAACSSAAGTRLGNTRGPRPAPPMLMGRRTF
;
A
#
# COMPACT_ATOMS: atom_id res chain seq x y z
N MET A 1 -0.25 -10.90 18.62
CA MET A 1 0.43 -10.25 17.48
C MET A 1 -0.26 -8.96 17.01
N ASP A 2 -1.37 -8.98 16.25
CA ASP A 2 -1.97 -7.72 15.76
C ASP A 2 -2.55 -6.83 16.86
N ALA A 3 -3.11 -7.45 17.90
CA ALA A 3 -3.61 -6.75 19.08
C ALA A 3 -2.46 -6.12 19.87
N GLU A 4 -1.35 -6.84 20.08
CA GLU A 4 -0.20 -6.36 20.85
C GLU A 4 0.53 -5.22 20.15
N CYS A 5 0.83 -5.30 18.85
CA CYS A 5 1.51 -4.19 18.17
C CYS A 5 0.67 -2.90 18.15
N ARG A 6 -0.67 -3.01 18.06
CA ARG A 6 -1.58 -1.85 18.15
C ARG A 6 -1.72 -1.33 19.58
N VAL A 7 -1.79 -2.24 20.55
CA VAL A 7 -1.80 -1.91 21.98
C VAL A 7 -0.49 -1.24 22.38
N LEU A 8 0.63 -1.65 21.80
CA LEU A 8 1.93 -1.05 22.04
C LEU A 8 2.17 0.21 21.22
N GLY A 9 1.46 0.44 20.11
CA GLY A 9 1.69 1.61 19.26
C GLY A 9 2.85 1.44 18.28
N ASN A 10 3.30 0.19 18.07
CA ASN A 10 4.37 -0.15 17.14
C ASN A 10 3.82 -0.47 15.75
N TYR A 11 3.61 0.59 14.95
CA TYR A 11 3.13 0.49 13.57
C TYR A 11 4.21 -0.02 12.60
N ALA A 12 5.50 0.20 12.91
CA ALA A 12 6.61 -0.31 12.11
C ALA A 12 6.62 -1.85 12.07
N SER A 13 6.63 -2.51 13.23
CA SER A 13 6.61 -3.97 13.31
C SER A 13 5.31 -4.56 12.77
N LEU A 14 4.16 -3.89 12.99
CA LEU A 14 2.90 -4.31 12.38
C LEU A 14 2.98 -4.31 10.84
N ARG A 15 3.56 -3.26 10.25
CA ARG A 15 3.78 -3.18 8.80
C ARG A 15 4.74 -4.28 8.34
N ALA A 16 5.84 -4.52 9.05
CA ALA A 16 6.81 -5.56 8.72
C ALA A 16 6.17 -6.96 8.71
N ILE A 17 5.42 -7.32 9.75
CA ILE A 17 4.75 -8.63 9.87
C ILE A 17 3.73 -8.81 8.74
N VAL A 18 2.88 -7.81 8.49
CA VAL A 18 1.87 -7.91 7.43
C VAL A 18 2.53 -8.01 6.05
N SER A 19 3.57 -7.21 5.77
CA SER A 19 4.32 -7.29 4.52
C SER A 19 4.97 -8.66 4.34
N ALA A 20 5.54 -9.24 5.39
CA ALA A 20 6.10 -10.59 5.34
C ALA A 20 5.02 -11.63 5.01
N LEU A 21 3.86 -11.57 5.66
CA LEU A 21 2.73 -12.47 5.36
C LEU A 21 2.18 -12.31 3.95
N GLN A 22 2.32 -11.12 3.35
CA GLN A 22 1.93 -10.84 1.97
C GLN A 22 3.01 -11.20 0.94
N SER A 23 4.24 -11.50 1.36
CA SER A 23 5.33 -11.87 0.45
C SER A 23 4.96 -13.07 -0.43
N PRO A 24 5.53 -13.19 -1.63
CA PRO A 24 5.29 -14.34 -2.51
C PRO A 24 5.58 -15.69 -1.82
N SER A 25 6.63 -15.74 -1.00
CA SER A 25 7.07 -16.93 -0.27
C SER A 25 6.04 -17.42 0.75
N ILE A 26 5.33 -16.53 1.44
CA ILE A 26 4.32 -16.92 2.45
C ILE A 26 2.90 -16.99 1.86
N SER A 27 2.53 -16.02 1.03
CA SER A 27 1.16 -15.90 0.49
C SER A 27 0.75 -17.09 -0.40
N ARG A 28 1.72 -17.77 -1.03
CA ARG A 28 1.47 -18.95 -1.88
C ARG A 28 1.13 -20.24 -1.12
N LEU A 29 1.40 -20.31 0.18
CA LEU A 29 1.26 -21.51 1.01
C LEU A 29 -0.22 -21.85 1.32
N GLN A 30 -1.00 -22.20 0.29
CA GLN A 30 -2.45 -22.34 0.40
C GLN A 30 -2.87 -23.45 1.38
N LYS A 31 -2.10 -24.53 1.51
CA LYS A 31 -2.43 -25.60 2.48
C LYS A 31 -2.26 -25.09 3.90
N THR A 32 -1.18 -24.36 4.17
CA THR A 32 -0.92 -23.70 5.45
C THR A 32 -2.01 -22.67 5.77
N TRP A 33 -2.35 -21.80 4.83
CA TRP A 33 -3.45 -20.83 5.00
C TRP A 33 -4.81 -21.50 5.23
N GLY A 34 -5.04 -22.68 4.67
CA GLY A 34 -6.23 -23.49 4.91
C GLY A 34 -6.39 -23.97 6.35
N ARG A 35 -5.29 -24.05 7.11
CA ARG A 35 -5.28 -24.41 8.54
C ARG A 35 -5.46 -23.21 9.47
N VAL A 36 -5.29 -21.99 8.96
CA VAL A 36 -5.44 -20.77 9.76
C VAL A 36 -6.93 -20.51 10.03
N ALA A 37 -7.26 -20.18 11.28
CA ALA A 37 -8.65 -19.88 11.67
C ALA A 37 -9.24 -18.74 10.82
N ARG A 38 -10.47 -18.93 10.31
CA ARG A 38 -11.15 -17.96 9.43
C ARG A 38 -11.29 -16.56 10.04
N LYS A 39 -11.37 -16.46 11.38
CA LYS A 39 -11.40 -15.18 12.10
C LYS A 39 -10.09 -14.41 11.90
N SER A 40 -8.94 -15.06 12.04
CA SER A 40 -7.62 -14.48 11.85
C SER A 40 -7.39 -14.09 10.39
N SER A 41 -7.73 -14.95 9.43
CA SER A 41 -7.58 -14.63 8.00
C SER A 41 -8.45 -13.44 7.57
N ARG A 42 -9.69 -13.33 8.08
CA ARG A 42 -10.54 -12.16 7.85
C ARG A 42 -9.95 -10.89 8.45
N LYS A 43 -9.33 -10.99 9.63
CA LYS A 43 -8.71 -9.85 10.30
C LYS A 43 -7.51 -9.33 9.51
N LEU A 44 -6.62 -10.22 9.07
CA LEU A 44 -5.49 -9.88 8.21
C LEU A 44 -5.96 -9.23 6.90
N LYS A 45 -6.96 -9.79 6.22
CA LYS A 45 -7.54 -9.19 5.00
C LYS A 45 -8.11 -7.79 5.25
N ARG A 46 -8.73 -7.57 6.41
CA ARG A 46 -9.22 -6.26 6.81
C ARG A 46 -8.08 -5.28 6.96
N PHE A 47 -6.99 -5.65 7.65
CA PHE A 47 -5.80 -4.79 7.76
C PHE A 47 -5.12 -4.48 6.45
N ILE A 48 -5.13 -5.40 5.49
CA ILE A 48 -4.58 -5.15 4.16
C ILE A 48 -5.45 -4.14 3.40
N LYS A 49 -6.77 -4.19 3.61
CA LYS A 49 -7.75 -3.31 2.94
C LYS A 49 -7.85 -1.94 3.61
N ASP A 50 -7.87 -1.92 4.93
CA ASP A 50 -7.88 -0.71 5.74
C ASP A 50 -6.51 -0.06 5.52
N GLN A 51 -6.49 1.07 4.82
CA GLN A 51 -5.25 1.78 4.52
C GLN A 51 -4.43 2.00 5.80
N TRP A 52 -3.11 2.01 5.64
CA TRP A 52 -2.17 2.26 6.74
C TRP A 52 -2.44 3.60 7.40
N VAL A 53 -2.09 3.69 8.69
CA VAL A 53 -2.27 4.92 9.46
C VAL A 53 -1.53 6.06 8.78
N SER A 54 -2.26 7.14 8.47
CA SER A 54 -1.70 8.29 7.77
C SER A 54 -0.75 9.10 8.67
N ARG A 55 0.16 9.88 8.06
CA ARG A 55 1.05 10.80 8.80
C ARG A 55 0.27 11.70 9.75
N ARG A 56 -0.85 12.27 9.28
CA ARG A 56 -1.70 13.15 10.09
C ARG A 56 -2.28 12.45 11.32
N GLN A 57 -2.69 11.19 11.17
CA GLN A 57 -3.19 10.40 12.29
C GLN A 57 -2.07 10.08 13.30
N LEU A 58 -0.88 9.70 12.82
CA LEU A 58 0.29 9.43 13.68
C LEU A 58 0.69 10.67 14.48
N VAL A 59 0.77 11.83 13.82
CA VAL A 59 1.08 13.11 14.47
C VAL A 59 0.03 13.46 15.52
N LYS A 60 -1.27 13.33 15.18
CA LYS A 60 -2.36 13.60 16.11
C LYS A 60 -2.31 12.67 17.34
N GLU A 61 -2.04 11.39 17.14
CA GLU A 61 -1.91 10.41 18.22
C GLU A 61 -0.71 10.77 19.12
N ALA A 62 0.47 11.04 18.54
CA ALA A 62 1.66 11.46 19.27
C ALA A 62 1.45 12.74 20.10
N THR A 63 0.88 13.80 19.50
CA THR A 63 0.56 15.03 20.24
C THR A 63 -0.42 14.78 21.39
N SER A 64 -1.44 13.94 21.16
CA SER A 64 -2.40 13.59 22.22
C SER A 64 -1.73 12.86 23.39
N MET A 65 -0.75 11.99 23.11
CA MET A 65 -0.02 11.26 24.13
C MET A 65 0.86 12.19 24.97
N LEU A 66 1.61 13.08 24.31
CA LEU A 66 2.51 14.03 24.97
C LEU A 66 1.75 15.06 25.81
N THR A 67 0.63 15.58 25.31
CA THR A 67 -0.22 16.54 26.07
C THR A 67 -0.94 15.88 27.25
N SER A 68 -1.35 14.61 27.13
CA SER A 68 -2.03 13.91 28.23
C SER A 68 -1.10 13.67 29.43
N LEU A 69 0.20 13.48 29.18
CA LEU A 69 1.21 13.33 30.24
C LEU A 69 1.37 14.60 31.09
N GLU A 70 1.15 15.77 30.51
CA GLU A 70 1.20 17.05 31.22
C GLU A 70 0.03 17.21 32.22
N THR A 71 -1.06 16.46 32.02
CA THR A 71 -2.31 16.56 32.82
C THR A 71 -2.44 15.55 33.96
N GLY A 72 -1.44 14.67 34.16
CA GLY A 72 -1.39 13.70 35.26
C GLY A 72 -1.36 12.23 34.80
N PRO A 73 -0.96 11.28 35.68
CA PRO A 73 -0.66 9.92 35.28
C PRO A 73 -1.93 9.07 35.19
N THR A 74 -2.63 9.13 34.06
CA THR A 74 -3.71 8.17 33.75
C THR A 74 -3.27 7.17 32.70
N GLY A 75 -2.75 6.04 33.17
CA GLY A 75 -2.92 4.72 32.53
C GLY A 75 -2.16 4.47 31.22
N ALA A 76 -1.15 3.60 31.34
CA ALA A 76 -0.32 3.01 30.28
C ALA A 76 0.74 3.95 29.66
N GLN A 77 1.99 3.77 30.10
CA GLN A 77 3.23 4.23 29.45
C GLN A 77 3.37 3.51 28.10
N LYS A 78 2.60 3.98 27.12
CA LYS A 78 2.58 3.47 25.76
C LYS A 78 3.34 4.48 24.92
N GLY A 79 4.31 4.01 24.13
CA GLY A 79 4.95 4.85 23.12
C GLY A 79 4.33 4.65 21.73
N LEU A 80 4.90 5.30 20.73
CA LEU A 80 4.44 5.19 19.34
C LEU A 80 5.63 5.05 18.40
N ILE A 81 5.73 3.93 17.68
CA ILE A 81 6.76 3.71 16.65
C ILE A 81 6.10 3.78 15.27
N PRO A 82 6.33 4.84 14.49
CA PRO A 82 5.74 4.98 13.16
C PRO A 82 6.42 4.07 12.14
N PHE A 83 5.68 3.67 11.09
CA PHE A 83 6.32 3.13 9.89
C PHE A 83 6.98 4.28 9.10
N LEU A 84 8.31 4.37 9.17
CA LEU A 84 9.07 5.50 8.61
C LEU A 84 8.88 5.67 7.10
N GLY A 85 8.63 4.57 6.37
CA GLY A 85 8.34 4.62 4.94
C GLY A 85 7.17 5.56 4.58
N THR A 86 6.21 5.79 5.49
CA THR A 86 5.14 6.76 5.27
C THR A 86 5.66 8.20 5.14
N PHE A 87 6.71 8.56 5.89
CA PHE A 87 7.34 9.88 5.85
C PHE A 87 8.32 9.99 4.69
N LEU A 88 9.14 8.96 4.49
CA LEU A 88 10.10 8.91 3.38
C LEU A 88 9.41 8.97 2.01
N ASN A 89 8.29 8.28 1.84
CA ASN A 89 7.52 8.36 0.59
C ASN A 89 6.98 9.78 0.32
N TYR A 90 6.66 10.54 1.38
CA TYR A 90 6.20 11.91 1.20
C TYR A 90 7.36 12.87 0.91
N LEU A 91 8.53 12.67 1.54
CA LEU A 91 9.75 13.40 1.16
C LEU A 91 10.12 13.14 -0.29
N LEU A 92 10.06 11.88 -0.73
CA LEU A 92 10.28 11.52 -2.14
C LEU A 92 9.26 12.21 -3.07
N LEU A 93 8.00 12.31 -2.65
CA LEU A 93 6.97 13.02 -3.42
C LEU A 93 7.27 14.51 -3.54
N LEU A 94 7.72 15.15 -2.46
CA LEU A 94 8.16 16.56 -2.48
C LEU A 94 9.36 16.74 -3.42
N ASP A 95 10.35 15.85 -3.32
CA ASP A 95 11.55 15.90 -4.14
C ASP A 95 11.25 15.72 -5.63
N THR A 96 10.32 14.83 -5.97
CA THR A 96 9.92 14.56 -7.35
C THR A 96 9.07 15.69 -7.94
N ASN A 97 8.27 16.38 -7.12
CA ASN A 97 7.26 17.32 -7.59
C ASN A 97 7.65 18.80 -7.43
N MET A 98 8.75 19.09 -6.73
CA MET A 98 9.20 20.45 -6.46
C MET A 98 10.69 20.59 -6.75
N GLU A 99 11.03 21.56 -7.61
CA GLU A 99 12.41 21.94 -7.90
C GLU A 99 13.08 22.56 -6.68
N ASP A 100 14.38 22.32 -6.52
CA ASP A 100 15.18 22.92 -5.45
C ASP A 100 15.37 24.44 -5.64
N TYR A 101 15.38 24.87 -6.90
CA TYR A 101 15.59 26.26 -7.30
C TYR A 101 14.50 26.72 -8.26
N LEU A 102 14.07 27.96 -8.09
CA LEU A 102 13.16 28.66 -8.98
C LEU A 102 13.95 29.35 -10.09
N GLU A 103 13.22 29.97 -11.03
CA GLU A 103 13.83 30.76 -12.10
C GLU A 103 14.72 31.88 -11.51
N GLY A 104 15.90 32.07 -12.08
CA GLY A 104 16.90 32.99 -11.52
C GLY A 104 17.77 32.40 -10.41
N ASN A 105 17.76 31.07 -10.21
CA ASN A 105 18.59 30.35 -9.23
C ASN A 105 18.28 30.74 -7.76
N GLU A 106 17.03 31.13 -7.51
CA GLU A 106 16.53 31.40 -6.16
C GLU A 106 16.13 30.09 -5.47
N ILE A 107 16.39 29.95 -4.16
CA ILE A 107 16.03 28.76 -3.42
C ILE A 107 14.50 28.65 -3.30
N ASN A 108 13.94 27.47 -3.59
CA ASN A 108 12.53 27.20 -3.39
C ASN A 108 12.20 27.01 -1.89
N PHE A 109 11.87 28.11 -1.20
CA PHE A 109 11.50 28.08 0.22
C PHE A 109 10.23 27.28 0.52
N GLU A 110 9.33 27.12 -0.45
CA GLU A 110 8.13 26.32 -0.27
C GLU A 110 8.49 24.83 -0.12
N LYS A 111 9.36 24.31 -1.00
CA LYS A 111 9.90 22.94 -0.88
C LYS A 111 10.58 22.74 0.47
N ARG A 112 11.48 23.65 0.85
CA ARG A 112 12.22 23.58 2.12
C ARG A 112 11.30 23.65 3.34
N SER A 113 10.24 24.44 3.27
CA SER A 113 9.24 24.53 4.35
C SER A 113 8.45 23.23 4.50
N GLU A 114 8.04 22.60 3.40
CA GLU A 114 7.35 21.31 3.44
C GLU A 114 8.25 20.17 3.96
N GLU A 115 9.51 20.10 3.50
CA GLU A 115 10.50 19.15 4.02
C GLU A 115 10.75 19.33 5.52
N PHE A 116 10.88 20.58 5.96
CA PHE A 116 11.05 20.92 7.37
C PHE A 116 9.87 20.46 8.22
N LYS A 117 8.62 20.68 7.78
CA LYS A 117 7.42 20.20 8.48
C LYS A 117 7.42 18.68 8.64
N VAL A 118 7.88 17.94 7.64
CA VAL A 118 7.97 16.47 7.72
C VAL A 118 9.01 16.06 8.74
N THR A 119 10.13 16.76 8.79
CA THR A 119 11.21 16.52 9.76
C THR A 119 10.74 16.82 11.19
N GLU A 120 10.03 17.93 11.40
CA GLU A 120 9.41 18.29 12.68
C GLU A 120 8.41 17.21 13.16
N GLN A 121 7.62 16.66 12.25
CA GLN A 121 6.72 15.54 12.57
C GLN A 121 7.48 14.28 13.00
N ILE A 122 8.63 13.99 12.39
CA ILE A 122 9.49 12.86 12.79
C ILE A 122 10.05 13.10 14.19
N PHE A 123 10.54 14.32 14.49
CA PHE A 123 11.02 14.67 15.83
C PHE A 123 9.93 14.51 16.88
N LEU A 124 8.71 15.01 16.63
CA LEU A 124 7.58 14.82 17.52
C LEU A 124 7.30 13.33 17.81
N LEU A 125 7.42 12.48 16.79
CA LEU A 125 7.20 11.04 16.94
C LEU A 125 8.32 10.38 17.75
N GLN A 126 9.56 10.87 17.68
CA GLN A 126 10.66 10.41 18.54
C GLN A 126 10.37 10.68 20.02
N GLU A 127 9.80 11.84 20.35
CA GLU A 127 9.37 12.13 21.72
C GLU A 127 8.29 11.14 22.19
N ALA A 128 7.37 10.76 21.31
CA ALA A 128 6.38 9.73 21.62
C ALA A 128 6.99 8.32 21.78
N VAL A 129 8.17 8.03 21.19
CA VAL A 129 8.90 6.77 21.44
C VAL A 129 9.47 6.75 22.85
N HIS A 130 9.96 7.87 23.38
CA HIS A 130 10.51 7.94 24.73
C HIS A 130 9.51 7.63 25.84
N LEU A 131 8.21 7.56 25.51
CA LEU A 131 7.14 7.17 26.43
C LEU A 131 7.05 5.66 26.68
N TYR A 132 7.82 4.85 25.95
CA TYR A 132 7.91 3.41 26.26
C TYR A 132 8.65 3.18 27.58
N HIS A 133 8.05 2.36 28.44
CA HIS A 133 8.71 1.79 29.60
C HIS A 133 8.75 0.27 29.44
N ILE A 134 9.65 -0.20 28.57
CA ILE A 134 9.84 -1.63 28.26
C ILE A 134 11.24 -2.03 28.74
N GLU A 135 11.30 -3.03 29.62
CA GLU A 135 12.56 -3.62 30.03
C GLU A 135 13.08 -4.58 28.95
N ALA A 136 14.37 -4.48 28.63
CA ALA A 136 14.99 -5.35 27.66
C ALA A 136 15.18 -6.75 28.25
N GLU A 137 14.66 -7.77 27.57
CA GLU A 137 14.93 -9.16 27.90
C GLU A 137 16.17 -9.64 27.12
N GLU A 138 17.28 -9.83 27.83
CA GLU A 138 18.58 -10.17 27.22
C GLU A 138 18.53 -11.44 26.37
N ARG A 139 17.82 -12.48 26.84
CA ARG A 139 17.67 -13.74 26.11
C ARG A 139 16.93 -13.56 24.78
N PHE A 140 15.89 -12.74 24.78
CA PHE A 140 15.16 -12.40 23.57
C PHE A 140 16.05 -11.60 22.61
N GLY A 141 16.79 -10.61 23.12
CA GLY A 141 17.74 -9.83 22.32
C GLY A 141 18.79 -10.71 21.64
N ALA A 142 19.44 -11.60 22.40
CA ALA A 142 20.43 -12.52 21.86
C ALA A 142 19.84 -13.47 20.81
N TRP A 143 18.64 -14.02 21.05
CA TRP A 143 17.95 -14.86 20.06
C TRP A 143 17.59 -14.10 18.79
N PHE A 144 17.09 -12.87 18.93
CA PHE A 144 16.67 -12.04 17.81
C PHE A 144 17.85 -11.62 16.93
N GLU A 145 18.97 -11.22 17.53
CA GLU A 145 20.22 -10.89 16.80
C GLU A 145 20.85 -12.12 16.14
N ALA A 146 20.69 -13.30 16.72
CA ALA A 146 21.18 -14.54 16.14
C ALA A 146 20.33 -15.07 14.97
N MET A 147 19.13 -14.50 14.72
CA MET A 147 18.31 -14.94 13.60
C MET A 147 18.90 -14.47 12.26
N GLU A 148 19.31 -15.42 11.42
CA GLU A 148 19.78 -15.14 10.07
C GLU A 148 18.59 -14.91 9.12
N PRO A 149 18.45 -13.71 8.51
CA PRO A 149 17.42 -13.45 7.54
C PRO A 149 17.68 -14.22 6.24
N LEU A 150 16.67 -14.93 5.74
CA LEU A 150 16.74 -15.53 4.41
C LEU A 150 16.64 -14.46 3.33
N SER A 151 17.37 -14.63 2.23
CA SER A 151 17.14 -13.87 1.01
C SER A 151 15.77 -14.18 0.40
N GLU A 152 15.31 -13.31 -0.51
CA GLU A 152 14.03 -13.51 -1.20
C GLU A 152 14.02 -14.85 -1.96
N ASP A 153 15.10 -15.17 -2.68
CA ASP A 153 15.25 -16.40 -3.44
C ASP A 153 15.27 -17.65 -2.54
N GLU A 154 16.01 -17.63 -1.43
CA GLU A 154 16.04 -18.73 -0.47
C GLU A 154 14.67 -18.97 0.16
N SER A 155 14.01 -17.90 0.61
CA SER A 155 12.68 -17.98 1.21
C SER A 155 11.65 -18.54 0.22
N TYR A 156 11.73 -18.14 -1.04
CA TYR A 156 10.82 -18.57 -2.09
C TYR A 156 11.08 -20.03 -2.50
N SER A 157 12.35 -20.39 -2.64
CA SER A 157 12.78 -21.76 -2.89
C SER A 157 12.29 -22.68 -1.78
N LEU A 158 12.54 -22.34 -0.51
CA LEU A 158 12.07 -23.12 0.64
C LEU A 158 10.54 -23.26 0.66
N SER A 159 9.82 -22.18 0.36
CA SER A 159 8.37 -22.21 0.22
C SER A 159 7.90 -23.22 -0.83
N CYS A 160 8.56 -23.27 -2.00
CA CYS A 160 8.26 -24.23 -3.05
C CYS A 160 8.57 -25.67 -2.64
N HIS A 161 9.62 -25.90 -1.85
CA HIS A 161 9.93 -27.22 -1.30
C HIS A 161 8.87 -27.67 -0.28
N LEU A 162 8.41 -26.77 0.59
CA LEU A 162 7.39 -27.06 1.61
C LEU A 162 6.00 -27.31 1.00
N GLU A 163 5.59 -26.45 0.06
CA GLU A 163 4.35 -26.63 -0.70
C GLU A 163 4.65 -26.53 -2.20
N PRO A 164 4.92 -27.66 -2.87
CA PRO A 164 5.16 -27.68 -4.32
C PRO A 164 3.98 -27.06 -5.06
N PRO A 165 4.23 -26.24 -6.10
CA PRO A 165 3.17 -25.76 -6.98
C PRO A 165 2.35 -26.95 -7.47
N GLN A 166 1.02 -26.90 -7.34
CA GLN A 166 0.19 -27.93 -7.94
C GLN A 166 0.41 -27.89 -9.45
N GLU A 167 1.01 -28.94 -10.01
CA GLU A 167 0.98 -29.16 -11.43
C GLU A 167 -0.50 -29.16 -11.85
N ARG A 168 -0.88 -28.22 -12.72
CA ARG A 168 -2.12 -28.36 -13.50
C ARG A 168 -1.91 -29.45 -14.55
N ALA A 169 -1.57 -30.67 -14.10
CA ALA A 169 -1.54 -31.85 -14.93
C ALA A 169 -2.98 -32.21 -15.27
N GLY A 170 -3.40 -31.85 -16.49
CA GLY A 170 -4.62 -32.38 -17.09
C GLY A 170 -5.57 -31.35 -17.69
N LYS A 171 -5.15 -30.67 -18.77
CA LYS A 171 -6.09 -30.26 -19.85
C LYS A 171 -5.47 -29.93 -21.21
N MET A 172 -4.17 -30.16 -21.42
CA MET A 172 -3.52 -30.00 -22.73
C MET A 172 -2.76 -31.26 -23.17
N ARG A 173 -3.43 -32.43 -23.12
CA ARG A 173 -2.91 -33.66 -23.74
C ARG A 173 -3.99 -34.38 -24.56
N ARG A 174 -4.66 -33.66 -25.47
CA ARG A 174 -5.55 -34.28 -26.48
C ARG A 174 -5.56 -33.66 -27.89
N PHE A 175 -4.69 -32.70 -28.23
CA PHE A 175 -4.73 -32.08 -29.57
C PHE A 175 -3.59 -32.45 -30.53
N PHE A 176 -2.63 -33.28 -30.13
CA PHE A 176 -1.60 -33.79 -31.05
C PHE A 176 -1.41 -35.29 -30.88
N LEU A 177 -2.38 -36.08 -31.36
CA LEU A 177 -2.09 -37.43 -31.85
C LEU A 177 -1.99 -37.34 -33.38
N PRO A 178 -0.89 -37.81 -34.00
CA PRO A 178 -0.78 -37.86 -35.46
C PRO A 178 -1.79 -38.89 -36.00
N LYS A 179 -2.60 -38.48 -36.98
CA LYS A 179 -3.45 -39.38 -37.78
C LYS A 179 -2.58 -40.48 -38.40
N LYS A 180 -2.77 -41.73 -37.99
CA LYS A 180 -2.26 -42.90 -38.72
C LYS A 180 -3.33 -43.34 -39.72
N ASN A 181 -3.01 -43.19 -41.01
CA ASN A 181 -3.81 -43.69 -42.13
C ASN A 181 -3.87 -45.23 -42.11
N ARG A 182 -5.07 -45.79 -42.31
CA ARG A 182 -5.24 -47.11 -42.91
C ARG A 182 -6.59 -47.18 -43.64
N ALA A 183 -6.53 -47.28 -44.97
CA ALA A 183 -7.60 -47.76 -45.87
C ALA A 183 -7.92 -49.24 -45.55
N SER A 184 -9.03 -49.87 -45.91
CA SER A 184 -10.34 -49.61 -46.51
C SER A 184 -11.08 -50.97 -46.46
N LEU A 185 -12.42 -51.03 -46.35
CA LEU A 185 -13.28 -52.00 -47.06
C LEU A 185 -14.78 -51.80 -46.74
N SER A 186 -15.51 -51.55 -47.84
CA SER A 186 -16.96 -51.59 -48.17
C SER A 186 -18.01 -52.13 -47.18
N SER A 187 -19.17 -51.44 -47.09
CA SER A 187 -20.40 -51.74 -47.87
C SER A 187 -21.67 -51.21 -47.16
N GLY A 188 -22.62 -50.63 -47.93
CA GLY A 188 -24.02 -50.47 -47.50
C GLY A 188 -24.63 -49.06 -47.63
N LEU A 189 -25.42 -48.86 -48.70
CA LEU A 189 -26.33 -47.73 -48.98
C LEU A 189 -27.33 -47.46 -47.80
N VAL A 190 -27.97 -46.29 -47.60
CA VAL A 190 -29.09 -45.71 -48.39
C VAL A 190 -29.52 -44.33 -47.79
N THR A 191 -29.76 -43.36 -48.70
CA THR A 191 -30.57 -42.11 -48.70
C THR A 191 -30.40 -40.92 -47.73
N ARG A 192 -30.28 -39.76 -48.40
CA ARG A 192 -30.47 -38.34 -48.04
C ARG A 192 -31.99 -37.98 -48.09
N PRO A 193 -32.49 -36.82 -47.57
CA PRO A 193 -32.13 -35.50 -48.14
C PRO A 193 -32.05 -34.28 -47.20
N LEU A 194 -31.53 -33.20 -47.81
CA LEU A 194 -31.39 -31.82 -47.36
C LEU A 194 -32.63 -30.98 -47.69
N THR A 195 -32.89 -29.95 -46.88
CA THR A 195 -33.56 -28.67 -47.25
C THR A 195 -32.98 -27.57 -46.34
N GLN A 196 -32.05 -26.70 -46.77
CA GLN A 196 -32.21 -25.40 -47.46
C GLN A 196 -33.23 -24.39 -46.84
N ASN A 197 -32.65 -23.35 -46.20
CA ASN A 197 -32.95 -21.89 -45.95
C ASN A 197 -34.21 -21.24 -46.62
N PRO A 198 -34.61 -19.94 -46.41
CA PRO A 198 -33.95 -18.76 -45.79
C PRO A 198 -34.87 -17.73 -45.02
N ALA A 199 -34.29 -16.55 -44.71
CA ALA A 199 -34.78 -15.19 -44.34
C ALA A 199 -36.28 -14.83 -44.49
N THR A 200 -36.86 -13.80 -43.82
CA THR A 200 -36.78 -12.36 -44.19
C THR A 200 -37.63 -11.47 -43.22
N VAL A 201 -37.05 -10.35 -42.75
CA VAL A 201 -37.59 -8.95 -42.56
C VAL A 201 -38.89 -8.68 -41.78
N ALA A 202 -38.83 -7.77 -40.79
CA ALA A 202 -39.51 -6.45 -40.80
C ALA A 202 -39.39 -5.69 -39.45
N ASP A 203 -38.87 -4.46 -39.52
CA ASP A 203 -39.08 -3.30 -38.62
C ASP A 203 -40.49 -2.68 -38.94
N PRO A 204 -41.08 -1.66 -38.25
CA PRO A 204 -40.44 -0.50 -37.58
C PRO A 204 -41.03 -0.07 -36.20
N GLY A 205 -40.40 0.93 -35.58
CA GLY A 205 -40.72 1.60 -34.28
C GLY A 205 -42.04 2.41 -34.23
N PRO A 206 -42.23 3.46 -33.37
CA PRO A 206 -41.24 4.48 -33.00
C PRO A 206 -41.30 5.11 -31.56
N SER A 207 -40.35 6.04 -31.33
CA SER A 207 -40.44 7.32 -30.57
C SER A 207 -40.58 7.37 -29.03
N ASN A 208 -39.59 7.99 -28.36
CA ASN A 208 -39.79 9.33 -27.77
C ASN A 208 -38.47 10.04 -27.39
N SER A 209 -38.46 11.33 -27.69
CA SER A 209 -37.42 12.34 -27.54
C SER A 209 -37.50 13.09 -26.20
N SER A 210 -36.38 13.57 -25.66
CA SER A 210 -36.29 14.95 -25.14
C SER A 210 -34.83 15.42 -25.02
N SER A 211 -34.59 16.59 -25.60
CA SER A 211 -33.38 17.41 -25.62
C SER A 211 -33.43 18.54 -24.58
N ALA A 212 -32.29 19.06 -24.12
CA ALA A 212 -31.99 20.51 -24.08
C ALA A 212 -30.61 20.79 -23.44
N ALA A 213 -29.99 21.89 -23.89
CA ALA A 213 -28.61 22.30 -23.70
C ALA A 213 -28.48 23.65 -22.96
N CYS A 214 -27.22 24.07 -22.76
CA CYS A 214 -26.70 25.45 -22.69
C CYS A 214 -26.92 26.30 -21.42
N SER A 215 -25.86 26.83 -20.77
CA SER A 215 -25.14 28.07 -21.16
C SER A 215 -24.23 28.64 -20.06
N SER A 216 -23.34 29.54 -20.52
CA SER A 216 -22.14 30.15 -19.95
C SER A 216 -22.34 31.40 -19.04
N ALA A 217 -21.23 31.87 -18.42
CA ALA A 217 -20.79 33.25 -18.08
C ALA A 217 -20.34 33.40 -16.60
N ALA A 218 -19.46 34.31 -16.14
CA ALA A 218 -18.37 35.17 -16.62
C ALA A 218 -17.97 36.09 -15.42
N GLY A 219 -16.70 36.53 -15.32
CA GLY A 219 -16.24 37.68 -14.50
C GLY A 219 -15.99 37.40 -13.00
N THR A 220 -15.02 38.00 -12.29
CA THR A 220 -14.37 39.30 -12.45
C THR A 220 -13.03 39.36 -11.68
N ARG A 221 -12.04 40.06 -12.25
CA ARG A 221 -10.76 40.46 -11.64
C ARG A 221 -10.94 41.47 -10.51
N LEU A 222 -10.12 41.38 -9.46
CA LEU A 222 -9.67 42.54 -8.67
C LEU A 222 -8.23 42.32 -8.22
N GLY A 223 -7.32 43.17 -8.69
CA GLY A 223 -5.95 43.24 -8.21
C GLY A 223 -5.86 44.09 -6.95
N ASN A 224 -4.80 43.88 -6.16
CA ASN A 224 -4.24 44.97 -5.37
C ASN A 224 -2.75 44.75 -5.09
N THR A 225 -1.97 45.75 -5.48
CA THR A 225 -0.54 45.94 -5.31
C THR A 225 -0.22 46.39 -3.89
N ARG A 226 0.76 45.77 -3.22
CA ARG A 226 1.51 46.40 -2.11
C ARG A 226 2.99 46.08 -2.25
N GLY A 227 3.80 47.14 -2.28
CA GLY A 227 5.26 47.11 -2.40
C GLY A 227 5.99 46.62 -1.14
N PRO A 228 7.34 46.68 -1.16
CA PRO A 228 8.20 45.83 -0.35
C PRO A 228 8.29 46.26 1.12
N ARG A 229 8.40 45.26 2.00
CA ARG A 229 8.70 45.42 3.44
C ARG A 229 10.21 45.24 3.66
N PRO A 230 10.87 46.06 4.50
CA PRO A 230 12.32 46.01 4.72
C PRO A 230 12.79 44.79 5.52
N ALA A 231 14.07 44.44 5.32
CA ALA A 231 14.76 43.26 5.86
C ALA A 231 14.90 43.25 7.41
N PRO A 232 14.97 42.06 8.04
CA PRO A 232 15.27 41.92 9.46
C PRO A 232 16.79 42.00 9.76
N PRO A 233 17.19 42.46 10.96
CA PRO A 233 18.60 42.51 11.34
C PRO A 233 19.17 41.11 11.63
N MET A 234 20.38 40.87 11.14
CA MET A 234 21.22 39.73 11.50
C MET A 234 21.75 39.88 12.93
N LEU A 235 21.65 38.84 13.75
CA LEU A 235 22.53 38.68 14.92
C LEU A 235 22.98 37.23 15.09
N MET A 236 24.25 37.04 14.72
CA MET A 236 25.32 36.24 15.33
C MET A 236 24.93 35.05 16.23
N GLY A 237 25.43 33.89 15.83
CA GLY A 237 25.36 32.67 16.61
C GLY A 237 26.08 32.73 17.97
N ARG A 238 25.68 31.80 18.83
CA ARG A 238 26.51 31.28 19.90
C ARG A 238 26.43 29.76 19.88
N ARG A 239 27.62 29.16 19.72
CA ARG A 239 27.95 27.78 20.11
C ARG A 239 27.92 27.66 21.64
N THR A 240 28.13 26.42 22.11
CA THR A 240 28.35 25.91 23.49
C THR A 240 27.06 25.46 24.15
N PHE A 241 26.90 24.24 24.67
CA PHE A 241 27.79 23.08 24.90
C PHE A 241 27.13 21.80 24.39
#